data_AF-A0A975HL89-F1
#
_entry.id   AF-A0A975HL89-F1
#
_cell.length_a   1.000
_cell.length_b   1.000
_cell.length_c   1.000
_cell.angle_alpha   90.00
_cell.angle_beta   90.00
_cell.angle_gamma   90.00
#
_symmetry.space_group_name_H-M   'P 1'
#
loop_
_entity.id
_entity.type
_entity.pdbx_description
1 polymer ?
#
loop_
_entity_poly.entity_id
_entity_poly.type
_entity_poly.pdbx_seq_one_letter_code
_entity_poly.pdbx_strand_id
1 'polypeptide(L)'
;MNKLKLKESNSISLKMLLKDDALHLGFTENRAFGLEIDNVLKSAEQSQLEARPGGDALRSLTMMLLKDRVDLVLGYASEHFYAKQLQDPDDELTQLSLTETPELSFGYVGCSRHEDSVEYLNRVDEVLRKLHYDHRFHEIMLRWLPEGLKSNLNYHLEK
;
A
#
# COMPACT_ATOMS: atom_id res chain seq x y z
N MET A 1 1.76 12.99 18.28
CA MET A 1 0.39 13.38 18.70
C MET A 1 -0.49 13.26 17.46
N ASN A 2 -1.55 12.46 17.45
CA ASN A 2 -2.34 12.23 16.23
C ASN A 2 -3.07 13.53 15.80
N LYS A 3 -2.54 14.21 14.77
CA LYS A 3 -3.06 15.48 14.25
C LYS A 3 -4.54 15.35 13.80
N LEU A 4 -4.91 14.20 13.26
CA LEU A 4 -6.26 13.90 12.75
C LEU A 4 -7.18 13.25 13.79
N LYS A 5 -6.70 13.00 15.03
CA LYS A 5 -7.46 12.35 16.12
C LYS A 5 -8.12 11.01 15.73
N LEU A 6 -7.57 10.32 14.74
CA LEU A 6 -8.05 9.00 14.29
C LEU A 6 -7.66 7.91 15.31
N LYS A 7 -8.49 6.87 15.47
CA LYS A 7 -8.11 5.73 16.32
C LYS A 7 -7.25 4.76 15.51
N GLU A 8 -6.04 4.48 15.99
CA GLU A 8 -5.08 3.61 15.31
C GLU A 8 -5.48 2.12 15.25
N SER A 9 -6.43 1.68 16.10
CA SER A 9 -6.72 0.26 16.28
C SER A 9 -7.74 -0.35 15.30
N ASN A 10 -8.40 0.47 14.47
CA ASN A 10 -9.47 0.00 13.60
C ASN A 10 -9.20 0.40 12.15
N SER A 11 -9.52 -0.50 11.21
CA SER A 11 -9.60 -0.12 9.80
C SER A 11 -10.55 1.07 9.64
N ILE A 12 -10.15 2.02 8.81
CA ILE A 12 -10.88 3.27 8.58
C ILE A 12 -11.44 3.32 7.16
N SER A 13 -12.61 3.94 6.98
CA SER A 13 -13.18 4.10 5.65
C SER A 13 -12.53 5.25 4.91
N LEU A 14 -11.87 4.94 3.79
CA LEU A 14 -11.34 5.96 2.89
C LEU A 14 -12.46 6.87 2.38
N LYS A 15 -13.63 6.28 2.10
CA LYS A 15 -14.79 7.05 1.66
C LYS A 15 -15.22 8.09 2.68
N MET A 16 -15.24 7.76 3.97
CA MET A 16 -15.60 8.71 5.03
C MET A 16 -14.54 9.82 5.16
N LEU A 17 -13.25 9.47 5.12
CA LEU A 17 -12.16 10.44 5.19
C LEU A 17 -12.23 11.49 4.08
N LEU A 18 -12.62 11.09 2.87
CA LEU A 18 -12.75 12.01 1.74
C LEU A 18 -14.07 12.79 1.76
N LYS A 19 -15.20 12.15 2.09
CA LYS A 19 -16.52 12.79 2.01
C LYS A 19 -16.89 13.61 3.24
N ASP A 20 -16.64 13.10 4.43
CA ASP A 20 -17.15 13.67 5.67
C ASP A 20 -16.09 14.61 6.30
N ASP A 21 -14.83 14.18 6.31
CA ASP A 21 -13.71 14.95 6.89
C ASP A 21 -13.04 15.89 5.87
N ALA A 22 -13.41 15.75 4.59
CA ALA A 22 -12.92 16.53 3.46
C ALA A 22 -11.38 16.56 3.28
N LEU A 23 -10.69 15.48 3.69
CA LEU A 23 -9.22 15.42 3.70
C LEU A 23 -8.61 15.38 2.29
N HIS A 24 -7.45 16.00 2.13
CA HIS A 24 -6.66 16.00 0.91
C HIS A 24 -5.81 14.72 0.82
N LEU A 25 -6.08 13.90 -0.18
CA LEU A 25 -5.41 12.63 -0.42
C LEU A 25 -4.38 12.72 -1.55
N GLY A 26 -3.14 12.37 -1.24
CA GLY A 26 -2.09 12.13 -2.21
C GLY A 26 -2.02 10.65 -2.63
N PHE A 27 -1.82 10.38 -3.92
CA PHE A 27 -1.61 9.01 -4.42
C PHE A 27 -0.74 8.99 -5.68
N THR A 28 -0.15 7.84 -5.97
CA THR A 28 0.67 7.68 -7.19
C THR A 28 -0.22 7.51 -8.42
N GLU A 29 0.04 8.28 -9.47
CA GLU A 29 -0.72 8.20 -10.72
C GLU A 29 -0.51 6.86 -11.43
N ASN A 30 -1.49 6.41 -12.22
CA ASN A 30 -1.46 5.16 -12.99
C ASN A 30 -1.27 3.89 -12.14
N ARG A 31 -1.69 3.94 -10.87
CA ARG A 31 -1.65 2.81 -9.95
C ARG A 31 -3.07 2.36 -9.60
N ALA A 32 -3.32 1.06 -9.75
CA ALA A 32 -4.53 0.43 -9.23
C ALA A 32 -4.31 0.03 -7.77
N PHE A 33 -5.32 0.28 -6.93
CA PHE A 33 -5.32 -0.11 -5.51
C PHE A 33 -6.35 -1.20 -5.20
N GLY A 34 -7.08 -1.66 -6.23
CA GLY A 34 -8.16 -2.63 -6.10
C GLY A 34 -9.50 -1.98 -6.37
N LEU A 35 -10.47 -2.78 -6.82
CA LEU A 35 -11.75 -2.28 -7.35
C LEU A 35 -12.49 -1.36 -6.37
N GLU A 36 -12.49 -1.66 -5.08
CA GLU A 36 -13.21 -0.87 -4.08
C GLU A 36 -12.58 0.50 -3.86
N ILE A 37 -11.26 0.55 -3.61
CA ILE A 37 -10.52 1.81 -3.48
C ILE A 37 -10.58 2.63 -4.77
N ASP A 38 -10.39 1.99 -5.93
CA ASP A 38 -10.43 2.67 -7.22
C ASP A 38 -11.81 3.29 -7.49
N ASN A 39 -12.89 2.64 -7.03
CA ASN A 39 -14.24 3.21 -7.09
C ASN A 39 -14.44 4.39 -6.13
N VAL A 40 -13.86 4.33 -4.93
CA VAL A 40 -13.86 5.48 -4.00
C VAL A 40 -13.16 6.67 -4.65
N LEU A 41 -11.95 6.49 -5.20
CA LEU A 41 -11.18 7.54 -5.86
C LEU A 41 -11.93 8.16 -7.04
N LYS A 42 -12.58 7.34 -7.88
CA LYS A 42 -13.42 7.84 -9.01
C LYS A 42 -14.62 8.66 -8.56
N SER A 43 -15.08 8.48 -7.33
CA SER A 43 -16.28 9.15 -6.79
C SER A 43 -15.97 10.32 -5.85
N ALA A 44 -14.70 10.59 -5.58
CA ALA A 44 -14.23 11.67 -4.72
C ALA A 44 -14.16 13.01 -5.48
N GLU A 45 -14.19 14.12 -4.74
CA GLU A 45 -14.05 15.45 -5.35
C GLU A 45 -12.62 15.65 -5.85
N GLN A 46 -12.46 16.01 -7.12
CA GLN A 46 -11.14 16.11 -7.75
C GLN A 46 -10.21 17.13 -7.06
N SER A 47 -10.77 18.15 -6.41
CA SER A 47 -10.01 19.15 -5.64
C SER A 47 -9.36 18.60 -4.37
N GLN A 48 -9.76 17.42 -3.90
CA GLN A 48 -9.20 16.74 -2.74
C GLN A 48 -8.12 15.71 -3.13
N LEU A 49 -7.82 15.57 -4.41
CA LEU A 49 -6.99 14.51 -4.95
C LEU A 49 -5.71 15.08 -5.57
N GLU A 50 -4.55 14.70 -5.02
CA GLU A 50 -3.24 15.01 -5.56
C GLU A 50 -2.61 13.73 -6.15
N ALA A 51 -2.74 13.58 -7.47
CA ALA A 51 -2.06 12.52 -8.21
C ALA A 51 -0.60 12.91 -8.50
N ARG A 52 0.37 12.05 -8.15
CA ARG A 52 1.79 12.28 -8.42
C ARG A 52 2.32 11.27 -9.45
N PRO A 53 2.76 11.72 -10.64
CA PRO A 53 3.49 10.87 -11.57
C PRO A 53 4.95 10.72 -11.18
N GLY A 54 5.62 9.75 -11.81
CA GLY A 54 7.08 9.62 -11.80
C GLY A 54 7.61 8.54 -10.87
N GLY A 55 8.89 8.19 -11.06
CA GLY A 55 9.54 7.09 -10.35
C GLY A 55 9.77 7.32 -8.85
N ASP A 56 9.70 8.57 -8.39
CA ASP A 56 9.85 8.94 -6.99
C ASP A 56 8.56 9.49 -6.36
N ALA A 57 7.40 9.20 -6.97
CA ALA A 57 6.09 9.69 -6.54
C ALA A 57 5.82 9.46 -5.05
N LEU A 58 6.02 8.23 -4.55
CA LEU A 58 5.82 7.91 -3.14
C LEU A 58 6.72 8.75 -2.23
N ARG A 59 8.01 8.88 -2.56
CA ARG A 59 8.95 9.70 -1.80
C ARG A 59 8.52 11.17 -1.75
N SER A 60 8.09 11.72 -2.90
CA SER A 60 7.54 13.08 -2.99
C SER A 60 6.27 13.24 -2.15
N LEU A 61 5.36 12.27 -2.20
CA LEU A 61 4.11 12.27 -1.44
C LEU A 61 4.38 12.21 0.06
N THR A 62 5.30 11.37 0.52
CA THR A 62 5.71 11.31 1.93
C THR A 62 6.27 12.66 2.41
N MET A 63 7.08 13.36 1.59
CA MET A 63 7.53 14.71 1.93
C MET A 63 6.40 15.74 1.94
N MET A 64 5.39 15.57 1.09
CA MET A 64 4.21 16.44 1.09
C MET A 64 3.38 16.24 2.35
N LEU A 65 3.23 14.99 2.81
CA LEU A 65 2.55 14.65 4.05
C LEU A 65 3.28 15.23 5.27
N LEU A 66 4.59 15.05 5.38
CA LEU A 66 5.41 15.64 6.46
C LEU A 66 5.36 17.18 6.49
N LYS A 67 5.10 17.81 5.35
CA LYS A 67 4.99 19.27 5.21
C LYS A 67 3.53 19.77 5.26
N ASP A 68 2.60 18.91 5.68
CA ASP A 68 1.16 19.22 5.79
C ASP A 68 0.57 19.78 4.47
N ARG A 69 1.08 19.32 3.31
CA ARG A 69 0.56 19.70 1.97
C ARG A 69 -0.55 18.78 1.47
N VAL A 70 -0.61 17.57 2.03
CA VAL A 70 -1.70 16.60 1.91
C VAL A 70 -1.93 16.04 3.31
N ASP A 71 -3.16 15.62 3.60
CA ASP A 71 -3.52 15.05 4.90
C ASP A 71 -3.29 13.54 4.96
N LEU A 72 -3.35 12.87 3.80
CA LEU A 72 -3.26 11.42 3.66
C LEU A 72 -2.41 11.04 2.44
N VAL A 73 -1.76 9.88 2.49
CA VAL A 73 -1.12 9.26 1.32
C VAL A 73 -1.56 7.81 1.18
N LEU A 74 -2.17 7.47 0.04
CA LEU A 74 -2.57 6.11 -0.30
C LEU A 74 -1.39 5.29 -0.85
N GLY A 75 -1.23 4.06 -0.37
CA GLY A 75 -0.16 3.16 -0.79
C GLY A 75 -0.16 1.85 0.01
N TYR A 76 0.73 0.92 -0.35
CA TYR A 76 0.83 -0.36 0.33
C TYR A 76 1.66 -0.23 1.61
N ALA A 77 1.28 -0.96 2.65
CA ALA A 77 1.90 -0.88 3.97
C ALA A 77 3.43 -1.07 3.94
N SER A 78 3.92 -2.01 3.12
CA SER A 78 5.36 -2.28 3.02
C SER A 78 6.16 -1.12 2.43
N GLU A 79 5.60 -0.47 1.42
CA GLU A 79 6.23 0.68 0.75
C GLU A 79 6.24 1.90 1.67
N HIS A 80 5.12 2.16 2.35
CA HIS A 80 5.00 3.24 3.32
C HIS A 80 5.92 3.04 4.52
N PHE A 81 6.07 1.79 4.98
CA PHE A 81 6.95 1.50 6.11
C PHE A 81 8.40 1.73 5.72
N TYR A 82 8.81 1.30 4.53
CA TYR A 82 10.13 1.60 3.99
C TYR A 82 10.36 3.12 3.80
N ALA A 83 9.40 3.84 3.22
CA ALA A 83 9.51 5.29 3.02
C ALA A 83 9.62 6.05 4.35
N LYS A 84 8.85 5.65 5.37
CA LYS A 84 8.93 6.19 6.73
C LYS A 84 10.34 6.06 7.30
N GLN A 85 10.94 4.86 7.24
CA GLN A 85 12.31 4.62 7.72
C GLN A 85 13.37 5.53 7.08
N LEU A 86 13.13 6.01 5.86
CA LEU A 86 14.06 6.87 5.13
C LEU A 86 13.81 8.37 5.29
N GLN A 87 12.56 8.78 5.54
CA GLN A 87 12.15 10.17 5.39
C GLN A 87 11.55 10.80 6.65
N ASP A 88 11.18 9.99 7.64
CA ASP A 88 10.49 10.42 8.86
C ASP A 88 11.35 10.10 10.10
N PRO A 89 12.49 10.80 10.28
CA PRO A 89 13.40 10.54 11.40
C PRO A 89 12.78 10.88 12.76
N ASP A 90 11.75 11.72 12.77
CA ASP A 90 11.06 12.20 13.97
C ASP A 90 9.80 11.37 14.31
N ASP A 91 9.54 10.29 13.57
CA ASP A 91 8.45 9.33 13.78
C ASP A 91 7.05 10.00 13.80
N GLU A 92 6.82 10.96 12.91
CA GLU A 92 5.58 11.75 12.82
C GLU A 92 4.45 11.02 12.08
N LEU A 93 4.77 10.03 11.24
CA LEU A 93 3.82 9.35 10.37
C LEU A 93 3.32 8.04 10.97
N THR A 94 2.06 7.71 10.70
CA THR A 94 1.47 6.41 11.05
C THR A 94 0.75 5.81 9.85
N GLN A 95 0.41 4.52 9.93
CA GLN A 95 -0.31 3.80 8.89
C GLN A 95 -1.62 3.26 9.44
N LEU A 96 -2.69 3.39 8.66
CA LEU A 96 -4.01 2.90 9.01
C LEU A 96 -4.49 1.97 7.89
N SER A 97 -5.01 0.81 8.26
CA SER A 97 -5.67 -0.09 7.31
C SER A 97 -7.00 0.52 6.85
N LEU A 98 -7.40 0.22 5.61
CA LEU A 98 -8.65 0.72 5.05
C LEU A 98 -9.74 -0.36 5.11
N THR A 99 -10.99 0.05 5.26
CA THR A 99 -12.13 -0.89 5.22
C THR A 99 -12.39 -1.43 3.82
N GLU A 100 -12.00 -0.68 2.80
CA GLU A 100 -12.16 -0.98 1.38
C GLU A 100 -10.99 -1.81 0.81
N THR A 101 -10.18 -2.41 1.68
CA THR A 101 -9.08 -3.30 1.30
C THR A 101 -9.29 -4.70 1.86
N PRO A 102 -9.00 -5.76 1.09
CA PRO A 102 -8.97 -7.12 1.62
C PRO A 102 -7.84 -7.25 2.65
N GLU A 103 -7.91 -8.31 3.47
CA GLU A 103 -6.88 -8.63 4.46
C GLU A 103 -5.49 -8.81 3.81
N LEU A 104 -5.44 -9.41 2.62
CA LEU A 104 -4.22 -9.65 1.86
C LEU A 104 -4.25 -8.96 0.50
N SER A 105 -3.12 -8.35 0.13
CA SER A 105 -2.85 -7.88 -1.22
C SER A 105 -2.00 -8.90 -1.96
N PHE A 106 -2.49 -9.37 -3.11
CA PHE A 106 -1.78 -10.33 -3.95
C PHE A 106 -0.98 -9.62 -5.04
N GLY A 107 0.32 -9.92 -5.13
CA GLY A 107 1.19 -9.52 -6.23
C GLY A 107 1.26 -10.62 -7.29
N TYR A 108 1.34 -10.22 -8.55
CA TYR A 108 1.42 -11.14 -9.69
C TYR A 108 2.63 -10.80 -10.57
N VAL A 109 3.22 -11.83 -11.19
CA VAL A 109 4.23 -11.64 -12.21
C VAL A 109 3.54 -11.41 -13.55
N GLY A 110 3.70 -10.20 -14.10
CA GLY A 110 3.20 -9.86 -15.44
C GLY A 110 4.27 -10.06 -16.52
N CYS A 111 3.84 -10.47 -17.72
CA CYS A 111 4.69 -10.51 -18.91
C CYS A 111 3.91 -10.09 -20.16
N SER A 112 4.61 -9.66 -21.20
CA SER A 112 3.99 -9.37 -22.50
C SER A 112 3.37 -10.65 -23.09
N ARG A 113 2.25 -10.49 -23.79
CA ARG A 113 1.54 -11.62 -24.42
C ARG A 113 2.29 -12.07 -25.69
N HIS A 114 2.88 -13.25 -25.63
CA HIS A 114 3.56 -13.92 -26.74
C HIS A 114 3.19 -15.40 -26.76
N GLU A 115 3.53 -16.13 -27.83
CA GLU A 115 3.22 -17.56 -27.95
C GLU A 115 3.80 -18.37 -26.78
N ASP A 116 5.01 -18.01 -26.33
CA ASP A 116 5.73 -18.71 -25.25
C ASP A 116 5.40 -18.19 -23.83
N SER A 117 4.55 -17.15 -23.69
CA SER A 117 4.33 -16.51 -22.38
C SER A 117 3.66 -17.45 -21.37
N VAL A 118 2.84 -18.39 -21.84
CA VAL A 118 2.18 -19.37 -20.98
C VAL A 118 3.18 -20.34 -20.36
N GLU A 119 4.13 -20.86 -21.15
CA GLU A 119 5.17 -21.76 -20.63
C GLU A 119 6.08 -21.04 -19.64
N TYR A 120 6.46 -19.79 -19.94
CA TYR A 120 7.22 -18.96 -19.02
C TYR A 120 6.52 -18.77 -17.68
N LEU A 121 5.23 -18.37 -17.69
CA LEU A 121 4.46 -18.16 -16.46
C LEU A 121 4.28 -19.46 -15.68
N ASN A 122 4.02 -20.60 -16.35
CA ASN A 122 3.93 -21.90 -15.68
C ASN A 122 5.23 -22.26 -14.93
N ARG A 123 6.38 -21.95 -15.52
CA ARG A 123 7.69 -22.17 -14.89
C ARG A 123 7.93 -21.23 -13.72
N VAL A 124 7.55 -19.96 -13.85
CA VAL A 124 7.59 -18.99 -12.74
C VAL A 124 6.73 -19.48 -11.58
N ASP A 125 5.50 -19.91 -11.85
CA ASP A 125 4.58 -20.43 -10.84
C ASP A 125 5.12 -21.67 -10.13
N GLU A 126 5.79 -22.58 -10.86
CA GLU A 126 6.43 -23.76 -10.26
C GLU A 126 7.55 -23.37 -9.29
N VAL A 127 8.37 -22.38 -9.66
CA VAL A 127 9.44 -21.87 -8.81
C VAL A 127 8.87 -21.13 -7.60
N LEU A 128 7.86 -20.28 -7.79
CA LEU A 128 7.22 -19.53 -6.69
C LEU A 128 6.56 -20.48 -5.67
N ARG A 129 5.92 -21.57 -6.10
CA ARG A 129 5.36 -22.59 -5.19
C ARG A 129 6.43 -23.24 -4.31
N LYS A 130 7.65 -23.43 -4.81
CA LYS A 130 8.77 -23.98 -4.04
C LYS A 130 9.37 -22.92 -3.11
N LEU A 131 9.56 -21.69 -3.61
CA LEU A 131 10.07 -20.56 -2.85
C LEU A 131 9.16 -20.14 -1.72
N HIS A 132 7.84 -20.34 -1.87
CA HIS A 132 6.86 -20.00 -0.84
C HIS A 132 7.27 -20.56 0.53
N TYR A 133 7.74 -21.80 0.60
CA TYR A 133 8.15 -22.45 1.86
C TYR A 133 9.62 -22.20 2.26
N ASP A 134 10.37 -21.38 1.52
CA ASP A 134 11.75 -21.02 1.88
C ASP A 134 11.74 -19.94 2.98
N HIS A 135 12.45 -20.20 4.08
CA HIS A 135 12.55 -19.27 5.20
C HIS A 135 13.03 -17.87 4.79
N ARG A 136 13.98 -17.77 3.85
CA ARG A 136 14.48 -16.48 3.35
C ARG A 136 13.41 -15.72 2.57
N PHE A 137 12.51 -16.43 1.89
CA PHE A 137 11.37 -15.79 1.25
C PHE A 137 10.44 -15.16 2.29
N HIS A 138 10.10 -15.88 3.38
CA HIS A 138 9.30 -15.33 4.48
C HIS A 138 9.97 -14.11 5.12
N GLU A 139 11.27 -14.18 5.41
CA GLU A 139 12.04 -13.05 5.96
C GLU A 139 11.96 -11.79 5.08
N ILE A 140 12.06 -11.95 3.75
CA ILE A 140 11.95 -10.83 2.80
C ILE A 140 10.53 -10.25 2.82
N MET A 141 9.51 -11.09 2.80
CA MET A 141 8.10 -10.66 2.81
C MET A 141 7.74 -9.88 4.10
N LEU A 142 8.31 -10.27 5.24
CA LEU A 142 8.04 -9.64 6.54
C LEU A 142 8.94 -8.44 6.85
N ARG A 143 10.05 -8.26 6.11
CA ARG A 143 11.10 -7.27 6.44
C ARG A 143 10.54 -5.86 6.60
N TRP A 144 9.72 -5.44 5.65
CA TRP A 144 9.28 -4.06 5.49
C TRP A 144 7.88 -3.82 6.01
N LEU A 145 7.36 -4.62 6.94
CA LEU A 145 6.04 -4.40 7.52
C LEU A 145 6.14 -3.86 8.96
N PRO A 146 5.16 -3.08 9.45
CA PRO A 146 5.02 -2.82 10.88
C PRO A 146 4.65 -4.12 11.62
N GLU A 147 5.00 -4.19 12.90
CA GLU A 147 4.94 -5.42 13.71
C GLU A 147 3.55 -6.08 13.75
N GLY A 148 2.48 -5.26 13.82
CA GLY A 148 1.09 -5.74 13.76
C GLY A 148 0.75 -6.44 12.42
N LEU A 149 1.24 -5.93 11.29
CA LEU A 149 1.01 -6.53 9.97
C LEU A 149 1.94 -7.71 9.70
N LYS A 150 3.15 -7.75 10.29
CA LYS A 150 4.02 -8.93 10.21
C LYS A 150 3.34 -10.16 10.76
N SER A 151 2.69 -10.03 11.92
CA SER A 151 1.99 -11.14 12.57
C SER A 151 0.85 -11.69 11.72
N ASN A 152 0.09 -10.79 11.07
CA ASN A 152 -0.98 -11.17 10.16
C ASN A 152 -0.43 -11.92 8.92
N LEU A 153 0.56 -11.34 8.22
CA LEU A 153 1.11 -11.98 7.02
C LEU A 153 1.78 -13.32 7.34
N ASN A 154 2.49 -13.42 8.47
CA ASN A 154 3.16 -14.65 8.87
C ASN A 154 2.16 -15.82 9.04
N TYR A 155 0.99 -15.57 9.63
CA TYR A 155 -0.08 -16.57 9.74
C TYR A 155 -0.53 -17.12 8.38
N HIS A 156 -0.51 -16.30 7.33
CA HIS A 156 -0.88 -16.72 5.98
C HIS A 156 0.27 -17.35 5.19
N LEU A 157 1.53 -17.04 5.53
CA LEU A 157 2.71 -17.66 4.92
C LEU A 157 3.00 -19.05 5.48
N GLU A 158 2.56 -19.36 6.70
CA GLU A 158 2.76 -20.66 7.35
C GLU A 158 1.70 -21.73 6.97
N LYS A 159 0.71 -21.37 6.16
CA LYS A 159 -0.36 -22.26 5.69
C LYS A 159 -0.07 -22.84 4.31
#